data_AF-A0A2V7QX46-F1
#
_entry.id   AF-A0A2V7QX46-F1
#
_cell.length_a   1.000
_cell.length_b   1.000
_cell.length_c   1.000
_cell.angle_alpha   90.00
_cell.angle_beta   90.00
_cell.angle_gamma   90.00
#
_symmetry.space_group_name_H-M   'P 1'
#
loop_
_entity.id
_entity.type
_entity.pdbx_description
1 polymer ?
#
loop_
_entity_poly.entity_id
_entity_poly.type
_entity_poly.pdbx_seq_one_letter_code
_entity_poly.pdbx_strand_id
1 'polypeptide(L)'
;MGAAPITVTGTYVPSTKAVALAGGGYTIAGTIDDAGKLLGTYTHSTAEGSVVAYRHTTANPVTVYCGTYTGDADGIWNSVLRGTSLSGAYDNVDGSDGYFTGTVNGSNVTITEITASPGGTATGTISGTTLSGTWSGPGFAGTWTSDATC
;
A
#
# COMPACT_ATOMS: atom_id res chain seq x y z
N MET A 1 0.81 0.47 15.16
CA MET A 1 0.36 -0.69 14.35
C MET A 1 1.38 -0.91 13.25
N GLY A 2 2.51 -1.54 13.57
CA GLY A 2 3.51 -2.01 12.61
C GLY A 2 4.20 -3.21 13.25
N ALA A 3 4.42 -4.26 12.46
CA ALA A 3 5.09 -5.45 12.94
C ALA A 3 6.61 -5.27 12.82
N ALA A 4 7.36 -6.04 13.60
CA ALA A 4 8.79 -6.14 13.41
C ALA A 4 9.11 -6.53 11.95
N PRO A 5 10.16 -5.95 11.32
CA PRO A 5 10.54 -6.30 9.97
C PRO A 5 10.79 -7.80 9.82
N ILE A 6 10.26 -8.39 8.76
CA ILE A 6 10.49 -9.78 8.39
C ILE A 6 11.37 -9.81 7.16
N THR A 7 12.46 -10.57 7.21
CA THR A 7 13.29 -10.82 6.04
C THR A 7 12.63 -11.87 5.14
N VAL A 8 12.40 -11.49 3.89
CA VAL A 8 12.01 -12.39 2.80
C VAL A 8 13.11 -12.43 1.75
N THR A 9 13.29 -13.60 1.12
CA THR A 9 14.31 -13.81 0.09
C THR A 9 13.73 -14.62 -1.06
N GLY A 10 14.29 -14.48 -2.25
CA GLY A 10 13.84 -15.28 -3.38
C GLY A 10 14.44 -14.84 -4.69
N THR A 11 13.67 -15.02 -5.77
CA THR A 11 14.14 -14.83 -7.14
C THR A 11 13.54 -13.59 -7.78
N TYR A 12 14.29 -13.03 -8.72
CA TYR A 12 13.84 -12.01 -9.66
C TYR A 12 14.17 -12.47 -11.07
N VAL A 13 13.19 -12.47 -11.97
CA VAL A 13 13.36 -12.85 -13.37
C VAL A 13 13.37 -11.58 -14.22
N PRO A 14 14.54 -11.11 -14.71
CA PRO A 14 14.64 -9.80 -15.35
C PRO A 14 13.78 -9.62 -16.61
N SER A 15 13.55 -10.70 -17.36
CA SER A 15 12.78 -10.66 -18.62
C SER A 15 11.29 -10.41 -18.41
N THR A 16 10.72 -10.92 -17.32
CA THR A 16 9.30 -10.77 -16.96
C THR A 16 9.09 -9.79 -15.82
N LYS A 17 10.18 -9.31 -15.21
CA LYS A 17 10.21 -8.53 -13.98
C LYS A 17 9.51 -9.20 -12.80
N ALA A 18 9.28 -10.51 -12.89
CA ALA A 18 8.57 -11.26 -11.87
C ALA A 18 9.46 -11.51 -10.65
N VAL A 19 8.86 -11.47 -9.47
CA VAL A 19 9.47 -11.91 -8.22
C VAL A 19 8.70 -13.06 -7.60
N ALA A 20 9.43 -13.93 -6.92
CA ALA A 20 8.88 -14.93 -6.02
C ALA A 20 9.76 -14.92 -4.76
N LEU A 21 9.21 -14.48 -3.63
CA LEU A 21 9.90 -14.30 -2.36
C LEU A 21 9.23 -15.16 -1.28
N ALA A 22 10.00 -15.63 -0.32
CA ALA A 22 9.49 -16.31 0.87
C ALA A 22 10.33 -15.98 2.11
N GLY A 23 9.69 -15.99 3.27
CA GLY A 23 10.32 -15.76 4.58
C GLY A 23 9.32 -15.42 5.67
N GLY A 24 9.62 -15.78 6.92
CA GLY A 24 8.75 -15.51 8.07
C GLY A 24 7.32 -16.06 7.96
N GLY A 25 7.12 -17.15 7.20
CA GLY A 25 5.81 -17.74 6.94
C GLY A 25 5.01 -17.06 5.82
N TYR A 26 5.57 -16.05 5.15
CA TYR A 26 4.97 -15.42 3.98
C TYR A 26 5.55 -16.01 2.70
N THR A 27 4.71 -16.14 1.67
CA THR A 27 5.15 -16.16 0.28
C THR A 27 4.64 -14.91 -0.42
N ILE A 28 5.42 -14.30 -1.30
CA ILE A 28 5.07 -13.09 -2.03
C ILE A 28 5.39 -13.32 -3.50
N ALA A 29 4.43 -13.03 -4.37
CA ALA A 29 4.60 -13.09 -5.82
C ALA A 29 4.09 -11.81 -6.45
N GLY A 30 4.78 -11.31 -7.49
CA GLY A 30 4.39 -10.06 -8.13
C GLY A 30 5.37 -9.63 -9.21
N THR A 31 5.28 -8.37 -9.62
CA THR A 31 6.18 -7.77 -10.59
C THR A 31 6.78 -6.47 -10.06
N ILE A 32 8.04 -6.22 -10.41
CA ILE A 32 8.72 -4.96 -10.10
C ILE A 32 8.72 -4.08 -11.36
N ASP A 33 8.21 -2.86 -11.26
CA ASP A 33 8.29 -1.90 -12.38
C ASP A 33 9.69 -1.27 -12.50
N ASP A 34 9.92 -0.50 -13.57
CA ASP A 34 11.23 0.14 -13.78
C ASP A 34 11.56 1.22 -12.74
N ALA A 35 10.55 1.71 -12.02
CA ALA A 35 10.72 2.60 -10.88
C ALA A 35 11.02 1.83 -9.59
N GLY A 36 11.10 0.49 -9.59
CA GLY A 36 11.36 -0.31 -8.41
C GLY A 36 10.16 -0.42 -7.46
N LYS A 37 8.93 -0.27 -7.95
CA LYS A 37 7.70 -0.60 -7.23
C LYS A 37 7.37 -2.07 -7.45
N LEU A 38 7.19 -2.81 -6.36
CA LEU A 38 6.57 -4.13 -6.38
C LEU A 38 5.06 -3.97 -6.23
N LEU A 39 4.32 -4.61 -7.12
CA LEU A 39 2.89 -4.90 -6.94
C LEU A 39 2.71 -6.41 -7.03
N GLY A 40 1.96 -6.99 -6.09
CA GLY A 40 1.76 -8.43 -6.06
C GLY A 40 0.77 -8.88 -5.02
N THR A 41 0.82 -10.17 -4.74
CA THR A 41 0.07 -10.83 -3.68
C THR A 41 1.00 -11.47 -2.67
N TYR A 42 0.50 -11.68 -1.46
CA TYR A 42 1.12 -12.51 -0.46
C TYR A 42 0.20 -13.66 -0.06
N THR A 43 0.78 -14.74 0.45
CA THR A 43 0.07 -15.74 1.23
C THR A 43 0.75 -15.93 2.57
N HIS A 44 -0.05 -16.09 3.63
CA HIS A 44 0.41 -16.40 4.98
C HIS A 44 -0.56 -17.40 5.62
N SER A 45 -0.09 -18.63 5.84
CA SER A 45 -0.97 -19.75 6.21
C SER A 45 -2.07 -19.93 5.16
N THR A 46 -3.35 -19.73 5.51
CA THR A 46 -4.50 -19.79 4.59
C THR A 46 -4.98 -18.41 4.13
N ALA A 47 -4.38 -17.33 4.63
CA ALA A 47 -4.73 -15.97 4.22
C ALA A 47 -3.96 -15.58 2.97
N GLU A 48 -4.63 -14.88 2.06
CA GLU A 48 -4.03 -14.28 0.89
C GLU A 48 -4.35 -12.78 0.91
N GLY A 49 -3.50 -11.98 0.27
CA GLY A 49 -3.87 -10.60 0.02
C GLY A 49 -2.90 -9.82 -0.83
N SER A 50 -3.15 -8.53 -0.96
CA SER A 50 -2.38 -7.59 -1.78
C SER A 50 -1.13 -7.08 -1.07
N VAL A 51 -0.03 -6.94 -1.82
CA VAL A 51 1.21 -6.33 -1.31
C VAL A 51 1.75 -5.27 -2.26
N VAL A 52 2.20 -4.16 -1.66
CA VAL A 52 2.91 -3.10 -2.35
C VAL A 52 4.21 -2.83 -1.62
N ALA A 53 5.30 -2.71 -2.37
CA ALA A 53 6.57 -2.28 -1.82
C ALA A 53 7.31 -1.35 -2.78
N TYR A 54 8.23 -0.58 -2.22
CA TYR A 54 9.18 0.21 -3.00
C TYR A 54 10.60 -0.19 -2.63
N ARG A 55 11.49 -0.20 -3.63
CA ARG A 55 12.93 -0.30 -3.36
C ARG A 55 13.39 0.91 -2.56
N HIS A 56 13.86 0.66 -1.35
CA HIS A 56 14.52 1.65 -0.50
C HIS A 56 15.96 1.91 -0.99
N THR A 57 16.33 3.17 -1.12
CA THR A 57 17.71 3.60 -1.38
C THR A 57 18.00 4.89 -0.61
N THR A 58 19.27 5.22 -0.39
CA THR A 58 19.64 6.50 0.26
C THR A 58 19.11 7.72 -0.48
N ALA A 59 19.04 7.67 -1.81
CA ALA A 59 18.50 8.76 -2.64
C ALA A 59 16.96 8.80 -2.65
N ASN A 60 16.31 7.67 -2.39
CA ASN A 60 14.86 7.51 -2.40
C ASN A 60 14.44 6.66 -1.20
N PRO A 61 14.43 7.25 0.02
CA PRO A 61 13.99 6.54 1.20
C PRO A 61 12.49 6.23 1.10
N VAL A 62 12.11 5.10 1.69
CA VAL A 62 10.71 4.67 1.81
C VAL A 62 10.25 4.92 3.23
N THR A 63 9.10 5.57 3.38
CA THR A 63 8.39 5.71 4.65
C THR A 63 7.12 4.86 4.58
N VAL A 64 6.91 4.03 5.60
CA VAL A 64 5.68 3.23 5.74
C VAL A 64 4.75 4.00 6.67
N TYR A 65 3.47 4.04 6.31
CA TYR A 65 2.41 4.58 7.14
C TYR A 65 1.37 3.49 7.32
N CYS A 66 1.03 3.20 8.57
CA CYS A 66 0.06 2.15 8.88
C CYS A 66 -1.20 2.79 9.43
N GLY A 67 -2.35 2.34 8.96
CA GLY A 67 -3.59 3.07 9.19
C GLY A 67 -4.85 2.26 9.04
N THR A 68 -5.96 2.98 9.11
CA THR A 68 -7.32 2.46 8.97
C THR A 68 -8.20 3.43 8.21
N TYR A 69 -9.34 2.95 7.75
CA TYR A 69 -10.39 3.77 7.16
C TYR A 69 -11.77 3.35 7.66
N THR A 70 -12.74 4.24 7.53
CA THR A 70 -14.14 4.05 7.92
C THR A 70 -15.05 4.86 7.01
N GLY A 71 -16.36 4.55 7.00
CA GLY A 71 -17.36 5.15 6.13
C GLY A 71 -18.34 4.08 5.65
N ASP A 72 -18.65 4.10 4.35
CA ASP A 72 -19.44 3.03 3.71
C ASP A 72 -18.69 1.68 3.65
N ALA A 73 -17.39 1.68 3.96
CA ALA A 73 -16.55 0.51 4.16
C ALA A 73 -15.51 0.85 5.25
N ASP A 74 -14.98 -0.18 5.91
CA ASP A 74 -13.98 -0.04 6.96
C ASP A 74 -12.93 -1.15 6.88
N GLY A 75 -11.72 -0.83 7.33
CA GLY A 75 -10.59 -1.74 7.20
C GLY A 75 -9.23 -1.11 7.48
N ILE A 76 -8.19 -1.83 7.04
CA ILE A 76 -6.78 -1.44 7.16
C ILE A 76 -6.36 -0.62 5.94
N TRP A 77 -5.62 0.46 6.17
CA TRP A 77 -5.10 1.35 5.14
C TRP A 77 -3.59 1.57 5.32
N ASN A 78 -2.78 0.77 4.63
CA ASN A 78 -1.32 0.86 4.72
C ASN A 78 -0.74 1.52 3.48
N SER A 79 0.08 2.55 3.67
CA SER A 79 0.70 3.33 2.60
C SER A 79 2.22 3.26 2.66
N VAL A 80 2.85 3.32 1.50
CA VAL A 80 4.29 3.49 1.32
C VAL A 80 4.54 4.74 0.49
N LEU A 81 5.34 5.65 1.04
CA LEU A 81 5.77 6.89 0.38
C LEU A 81 7.24 6.78 0.00
N ARG A 82 7.55 7.06 -1.26
CA ARG A 82 8.92 7.18 -1.76
C ARG A 82 9.05 8.42 -2.64
N GLY A 83 9.78 9.42 -2.17
CA GLY A 83 9.81 10.72 -2.83
C GLY A 83 8.40 11.32 -2.87
N THR A 84 7.88 11.58 -4.06
CA THR A 84 6.50 12.05 -4.28
C THR A 84 5.53 10.94 -4.67
N SER A 85 5.99 9.70 -4.83
CA SER A 85 5.13 8.57 -5.19
C SER A 85 4.54 7.91 -3.95
N LEU A 86 3.22 7.79 -3.91
CA LEU A 86 2.48 7.08 -2.88
C LEU A 86 1.85 5.83 -3.50
N SER A 87 1.90 4.71 -2.80
CA SER A 87 1.07 3.55 -3.10
C SER A 87 0.76 2.83 -1.81
N GLY A 88 -0.16 1.88 -1.84
CA GLY A 88 -0.49 1.13 -0.64
C GLY A 88 -1.43 0.00 -0.91
N ALA A 89 -1.73 -0.73 0.16
CA ALA A 89 -2.70 -1.82 0.17
C ALA A 89 -3.78 -1.51 1.20
N TYR A 90 -5.00 -1.93 0.88
CA TYR A 90 -6.13 -1.89 1.80
C TYR A 90 -6.72 -3.28 1.94
N ASP A 91 -7.34 -3.53 3.08
CA ASP A 91 -8.02 -4.78 3.42
C ASP A 91 -9.29 -4.44 4.20
N ASN A 92 -10.46 -4.75 3.62
CA ASN A 92 -11.75 -4.51 4.22
C ASN A 92 -12.06 -5.56 5.28
N VAL A 93 -12.88 -5.18 6.27
CA VAL A 93 -13.40 -6.13 7.27
C VAL A 93 -14.21 -7.27 6.62
N ASP A 94 -14.81 -7.05 5.45
CA ASP A 94 -15.53 -8.07 4.69
C ASP A 94 -14.61 -9.07 3.94
N GLY A 95 -13.29 -8.88 4.02
CA GLY A 95 -12.26 -9.71 3.41
C GLY A 95 -11.92 -9.35 1.97
N SER A 96 -12.54 -8.32 1.39
CA SER A 96 -12.12 -7.79 0.10
C SER A 96 -10.91 -6.87 0.24
N ASP A 97 -9.95 -6.98 -0.66
CA ASP A 97 -8.69 -6.25 -0.56
C ASP A 97 -8.25 -5.66 -1.90
N GLY A 98 -7.17 -4.88 -1.86
CA GLY A 98 -6.56 -4.38 -3.08
C GLY A 98 -5.42 -3.42 -2.82
N TYR A 99 -5.15 -2.59 -3.84
CA TYR A 99 -4.11 -1.59 -3.78
C TYR A 99 -4.61 -0.23 -4.25
N PHE A 100 -3.80 0.79 -3.97
CA PHE A 100 -4.03 2.13 -4.47
C PHE A 100 -2.73 2.79 -4.90
N THR A 101 -2.85 3.79 -5.79
CA THR A 101 -1.73 4.57 -6.31
C THR A 101 -2.03 6.06 -6.23
N GLY A 102 -1.00 6.85 -5.91
CA GLY A 102 -1.14 8.27 -5.70
C GLY A 102 0.17 9.03 -5.72
N THR A 103 0.07 10.32 -5.45
CA THR A 103 1.20 11.25 -5.38
C THR A 103 1.07 12.18 -4.19
N VAL A 104 2.20 12.72 -3.78
CA VAL A 104 2.33 13.74 -2.74
C VAL A 104 2.96 14.98 -3.36
N ASN A 105 2.33 16.14 -3.17
CA ASN A 105 2.87 17.43 -3.57
C ASN A 105 2.83 18.40 -2.39
N GLY A 106 3.99 18.68 -1.81
CA GLY A 106 4.08 19.36 -0.51
C GLY A 106 3.38 18.51 0.56
N SER A 107 2.39 19.08 1.24
CA SER A 107 1.56 18.37 2.21
C SER A 107 0.32 17.71 1.60
N ASN A 108 0.03 17.90 0.31
CA ASN A 108 -1.20 17.38 -0.29
C ASN A 108 -1.00 15.96 -0.80
N VAL A 109 -1.95 15.09 -0.50
CA VAL A 109 -2.02 13.70 -0.97
C VAL A 109 -3.15 13.56 -1.98
N THR A 110 -2.85 12.96 -3.13
CA THR A 110 -3.83 12.61 -4.16
C THR A 110 -3.67 11.16 -4.54
N ILE A 111 -4.71 10.35 -4.38
CA ILE A 111 -4.80 8.96 -4.80
C ILE A 111 -5.79 8.89 -5.96
N THR A 112 -5.26 8.56 -7.13
CA THR A 112 -6.00 8.58 -8.40
C THR A 112 -6.64 7.25 -8.74
N GLU A 113 -6.23 6.18 -8.06
CA GLU A 113 -6.69 4.84 -8.32
C GLU A 113 -6.73 4.06 -7.00
N ILE A 114 -7.91 3.53 -6.68
CA ILE A 114 -8.14 2.50 -5.68
C ILE A 114 -8.77 1.34 -6.42
N THR A 115 -8.17 0.15 -6.36
CA THR A 115 -8.63 -1.03 -7.13
C THR A 115 -9.86 -1.71 -6.54
N ALA A 116 -10.69 -0.97 -5.81
CA ALA A 116 -12.01 -1.44 -5.41
C ALA A 116 -12.87 -1.65 -6.66
N SER A 117 -13.94 -2.43 -6.54
CA SER A 117 -15.01 -2.43 -7.54
C SER A 117 -16.19 -1.68 -6.94
N PRO A 118 -16.69 -0.60 -7.56
CA PRO A 118 -16.43 -0.08 -8.91
C PRO A 118 -15.23 0.88 -9.06
N GLY A 119 -14.41 1.04 -8.03
CA GLY A 119 -13.18 1.87 -8.04
C GLY A 119 -13.38 3.20 -7.32
N GLY A 120 -12.28 3.80 -6.88
CA GLY A 120 -12.34 5.03 -6.09
C GLY A 120 -11.11 5.91 -6.22
N THR A 121 -11.22 7.09 -5.61
CA THR A 121 -10.12 8.06 -5.45
C THR A 121 -10.06 8.48 -3.99
N ALA A 122 -8.93 9.05 -3.57
CA ALA A 122 -8.82 9.66 -2.27
C ALA A 122 -7.98 10.92 -2.32
N THR A 123 -8.26 11.83 -1.40
CA THR A 123 -7.47 13.04 -1.17
C THR A 123 -7.17 13.14 0.31
N GLY A 124 -6.08 13.81 0.65
CA GLY A 124 -5.68 13.96 2.04
C GLY A 124 -4.50 14.89 2.23
N THR A 125 -3.95 14.87 3.43
CA THR A 125 -2.80 15.68 3.80
C THR A 125 -1.79 14.91 4.64
N ILE A 126 -0.55 15.38 4.59
CA ILE A 126 0.54 14.97 5.49
C ILE A 126 0.77 16.07 6.51
N SER A 127 0.67 15.72 7.79
CA SER A 127 0.99 16.60 8.91
C SER A 127 1.85 15.84 9.93
N GLY A 128 3.15 16.11 9.93
CA GLY A 128 4.11 15.35 10.76
C GLY A 128 4.22 13.91 10.26
N THR A 129 3.99 12.95 11.16
CA THR A 129 3.99 11.51 10.85
C THR A 129 2.63 10.99 10.38
N THR A 130 1.61 11.84 10.37
CA THR A 130 0.24 11.43 10.11
C THR A 130 -0.18 11.77 8.68
N LEU A 131 -0.76 10.78 8.00
CA LEU A 131 -1.54 10.95 6.79
C LEU A 131 -3.02 10.86 7.16
N SER A 132 -3.84 11.75 6.63
CA SER A 132 -5.29 11.64 6.81
C SER A 132 -6.05 12.25 5.65
N GLY A 133 -7.28 11.81 5.43
CA GLY A 133 -8.08 12.33 4.34
C GLY A 133 -9.43 11.64 4.15
N THR A 134 -9.97 11.81 2.96
CA THR A 134 -11.24 11.23 2.52
C THR A 134 -11.04 10.36 1.29
N TRP A 135 -11.80 9.28 1.19
CA TRP A 135 -11.92 8.47 -0.01
C TRP A 135 -13.35 8.53 -0.53
N SER A 136 -13.53 8.34 -1.83
CA SER A 136 -14.84 8.32 -2.47
C SER A 136 -14.84 7.55 -3.79
N GLY A 137 -16.02 7.06 -4.15
CA GLY A 137 -16.31 6.51 -5.47
C GLY A 137 -17.81 6.59 -5.77
N PRO A 138 -18.31 5.87 -6.78
CA PRO A 138 -19.72 5.91 -7.19
C PRO A 138 -20.69 5.50 -6.07
N GLY A 139 -21.21 6.49 -5.33
CA GLY A 139 -22.22 6.27 -4.28
C GLY A 139 -21.67 5.83 -2.92
N PHE A 140 -20.35 5.90 -2.70
CA PHE A 140 -19.72 5.59 -1.43
C PHE A 140 -18.61 6.58 -1.08
N ALA A 141 -18.37 6.78 0.22
CA ALA A 141 -17.31 7.63 0.73
C ALA A 141 -16.92 7.25 2.16
N GLY A 142 -15.81 7.85 2.60
CA GLY A 142 -15.39 7.75 3.98
C GLY A 142 -14.12 8.53 4.25
N THR A 143 -13.52 8.24 5.40
CA THR A 143 -12.29 8.86 5.90
C THR A 143 -11.23 7.82 6.17
N TRP A 144 -9.97 8.24 6.11
CA TRP A 144 -8.83 7.38 6.40
C TRP A 144 -7.77 8.15 7.21
N THR A 145 -7.00 7.41 8.00
CA THR A 145 -5.85 7.92 8.74
C THR A 145 -4.76 6.87 8.81
N SER A 146 -3.50 7.29 8.69
CA SER A 146 -2.32 6.43 8.83
C SER A 146 -1.21 7.18 9.56
N ASP A 147 -0.32 6.46 10.22
CA ASP A 147 0.83 7.07 10.91
C ASP A 147 2.13 6.30 10.65
N ALA A 148 3.24 7.03 10.56
CA ALA A 148 4.58 6.50 10.31
C ALA A 148 5.31 5.96 11.56
N THR A 149 4.75 6.11 12.76
CA THR A 149 5.30 5.51 13.99
C THR A 149 4.75 4.11 14.26
N CYS A 150 4.29 3.44 13.21
CA CYS A 150 4.18 2.01 13.21
C CYS A 150 5.59 1.38 13.07
#